data_AF-A0A383DPV5-F1
#
_entry.id   AF-A0A383DPV5-F1
#
_cell.length_a   1.000
_cell.length_b   1.000
_cell.length_c   1.000
_cell.angle_alpha   90.00
_cell.angle_beta   90.00
_cell.angle_gamma   90.00
#
_symmetry.space_group_name_H-M   'P 1'
#
loop_
_entity.id
_entity.type
_entity.pdbx_description
1 polymer ?
#
loop_
_entity_poly.entity_id
_entity_poly.type
_entity_poly.pdbx_seq_one_letter_code
_entity_poly.pdbx_strand_id
1 'polypeptide(L)'
;PQSVSMVELDGDGVEIAGRSWSAVKEVEAQIATLIRLNHDQFNRIAVLPQGKFDRFLKSKVDERQALLEKIFPVDHWKSMVQYIKDPLAKNAKDSVTDAQNTAVSRGYETHRLLDPDKTDNPKTMDEVKAIRKEALNKLEEWADEIAKEEGRIKKEDERLKKGDERLKEQTELNKAISDRESLLKANKELEASRKTIDPKKMALEMHNEAVRIEGHLNSVERAESAVEDNKGLI
;
A
#
# COMPACT_ATOMS: atom_id res chain seq x y z
N PRO A 1 70.89 58.60 -11.57
CA PRO A 1 70.06 57.62 -10.82
C PRO A 1 68.98 58.35 -10.03
N GLN A 2 67.70 58.08 -10.30
CA GLN A 2 66.62 58.64 -9.50
C GLN A 2 66.57 57.92 -8.15
N SER A 3 66.71 58.66 -7.04
CA SER A 3 66.53 58.16 -5.69
C SER A 3 65.07 58.29 -5.30
N VAL A 4 64.49 57.23 -4.70
CA VAL A 4 63.11 57.22 -4.20
C VAL A 4 63.15 56.82 -2.72
N SER A 5 62.43 57.56 -1.89
CA SER A 5 62.21 57.22 -0.48
C SER A 5 60.72 57.31 -0.13
N MET A 6 60.30 56.47 0.81
CA MET A 6 58.96 56.45 1.36
C MET A 6 59.04 56.39 2.87
N VAL A 7 58.27 57.24 3.56
CA VAL A 7 58.20 57.31 5.01
C VAL A 7 56.74 57.34 5.46
N GLU A 8 56.44 56.64 6.55
CA GLU A 8 55.14 56.71 7.21
C GLU A 8 55.20 57.81 8.28
N LEU A 9 54.25 58.75 8.21
CA LEU A 9 54.12 59.83 9.18
C LEU A 9 53.00 59.49 10.17
N ASP A 10 53.16 59.89 11.42
CA ASP A 10 52.09 59.86 12.41
C ASP A 10 51.07 61.01 12.21
N GLY A 11 50.09 61.10 13.11
CA GLY A 11 49.05 62.13 13.06
C GLY A 11 49.55 63.57 13.24
N ASP A 12 50.77 63.74 13.77
CA ASP A 12 51.42 65.03 14.00
C ASP A 12 52.46 65.37 12.91
N GLY A 13 52.59 64.51 11.89
CA GLY A 13 53.49 64.70 10.76
C GLY A 13 54.94 64.29 11.02
N VAL A 14 55.19 63.53 12.08
CA VAL A 14 56.53 63.03 12.43
C VAL A 14 56.76 61.65 11.84
N GLU A 15 57.96 61.41 11.30
CA GLU A 15 58.35 60.11 10.75
C GLU A 15 58.36 59.02 11.83
N ILE A 16 57.66 57.92 11.55
CA ILE A 16 57.61 56.77 12.44
C ILE A 16 58.92 55.97 12.29
N ALA A 17 59.68 55.85 13.38
CA ALA A 17 60.93 55.10 13.39
C ALA A 17 60.73 53.64 12.92
N GLY A 18 61.54 53.21 11.95
CA GLY A 18 61.45 51.87 11.36
C GLY A 18 60.39 51.71 10.25
N ARG A 19 59.66 52.79 9.89
CA ARG A 19 58.72 52.84 8.76
C ARG A 19 59.25 53.75 7.65
N SER A 20 60.50 53.55 7.29
CA SER A 20 61.21 54.27 6.23
C SER A 20 61.86 53.28 5.28
N TRP A 21 61.64 53.46 3.99
CA TRP A 21 62.16 52.62 2.92
C TRP A 21 62.83 53.47 1.85
N SER A 22 64.04 53.11 1.46
CA SER A 22 64.84 53.85 0.47
C SER A 22 65.32 53.00 -0.69
N ALA A 23 65.24 51.66 -0.57
CA ALA A 23 65.48 50.77 -1.68
C ALA A 23 64.24 50.71 -2.58
N VAL A 24 64.44 50.85 -3.90
CA VAL A 24 63.35 50.85 -4.90
C VAL A 24 62.41 49.65 -4.74
N LYS A 25 62.96 48.44 -4.50
CA LYS A 25 62.16 47.22 -4.30
C LYS A 25 61.30 47.24 -3.03
N GLU A 26 61.81 47.83 -1.95
CA GLU A 26 61.08 47.92 -0.69
C GLU A 26 59.95 48.94 -0.81
N VAL A 27 60.24 50.09 -1.41
CA VAL A 27 59.23 51.11 -1.71
C VAL A 27 58.16 50.56 -2.65
N GLU A 28 58.54 49.85 -3.71
CA GLU A 28 57.61 49.21 -4.65
C GLU A 28 56.70 48.18 -3.95
N ALA A 29 57.25 47.37 -3.04
CA ALA A 29 56.48 46.41 -2.25
C ALA A 29 55.48 47.11 -1.29
N GLN A 30 55.87 48.21 -0.67
CA GLN A 30 54.97 48.99 0.19
C GLN A 30 53.85 49.66 -0.62
N ILE A 31 54.18 50.27 -1.76
CA ILE A 31 53.19 50.86 -2.67
C ILE A 31 52.20 49.80 -3.14
N ALA A 32 52.68 48.62 -3.55
CA ALA A 32 51.82 47.52 -3.98
C ALA A 32 50.90 47.01 -2.85
N THR A 33 51.37 47.04 -1.61
CA THR A 33 50.58 46.64 -0.43
C THR A 33 49.50 47.66 -0.10
N LEU A 34 49.82 48.97 -0.16
CA LEU A 34 48.91 50.06 0.18
C LEU A 34 47.81 50.25 -0.88
N ILE A 35 48.20 50.25 -2.16
CA ILE A 35 47.27 50.44 -3.28
C ILE A 35 46.58 49.11 -3.64
N ARG A 36 47.10 47.98 -3.15
CA ARG A 36 46.68 46.61 -3.50
C ARG A 36 46.70 46.32 -5.00
N LEU A 37 47.54 47.05 -5.74
CA LEU A 37 47.75 46.91 -7.17
C LEU A 37 49.25 46.85 -7.45
N ASN A 38 49.67 45.92 -8.30
CA ASN A 38 51.04 45.94 -8.82
C ASN A 38 51.19 47.01 -9.93
N HIS A 39 52.44 47.33 -10.30
CA HIS A 39 52.77 48.35 -11.30
C HIS A 39 51.96 48.21 -12.60
N ASP A 40 51.82 46.98 -13.10
CA ASP A 40 51.08 46.69 -14.33
C ASP A 40 49.57 46.89 -14.18
N GLN A 41 49.00 46.53 -13.03
CA GLN A 41 47.58 46.75 -12.73
C GLN A 41 47.27 48.24 -12.51
N PHE A 42 48.14 48.95 -11.79
CA PHE A 42 48.01 50.39 -11.56
C PHE A 42 48.07 51.16 -12.88
N ASN A 43 49.05 50.88 -13.75
CA ASN A 43 49.13 51.51 -15.07
C ASN A 43 47.95 51.14 -16.00
N ARG A 44 47.26 50.03 -15.76
CA ARG A 44 46.06 49.66 -16.55
C ARG A 44 44.78 50.33 -16.05
N ILE A 45 44.70 50.64 -14.76
CA ILE A 45 43.51 51.21 -14.11
C ILE A 45 43.61 52.73 -13.98
N ALA A 46 44.74 53.26 -13.51
CA ALA A 46 44.95 54.68 -13.23
C ALA A 46 45.28 55.49 -14.49
N VAL A 47 46.03 54.89 -15.43
CA VAL A 47 46.19 55.48 -16.76
C VAL A 47 45.01 54.97 -17.59
N LEU A 48 43.97 55.80 -17.70
CA LEU A 48 42.99 55.66 -18.77
C LEU A 48 43.79 55.47 -20.07
N PRO A 49 43.75 54.30 -20.72
CA PRO A 49 44.48 54.12 -21.95
C PRO A 49 43.75 54.95 -22.98
N GLN A 50 44.19 56.20 -23.18
CA GLN A 50 43.60 57.12 -24.14
C GLN A 50 43.61 56.43 -25.50
N GLY A 51 42.41 56.07 -25.99
CA GLY A 51 42.19 55.30 -27.23
C GLY A 51 41.60 53.88 -27.07
N LYS A 52 41.75 53.20 -25.92
CA LYS A 52 41.20 51.83 -25.72
C LYS A 52 39.77 51.79 -25.17
N PHE A 53 39.29 52.88 -24.57
CA PHE A 53 37.93 52.97 -24.02
C PHE A 53 36.86 53.06 -25.12
N ASP A 54 37.15 53.71 -26.25
CA ASP A 54 36.22 53.77 -27.39
C ASP A 54 36.05 52.39 -28.04
N ARG A 55 37.13 51.60 -28.16
CA ARG A 55 37.07 50.18 -28.55
C ARG A 55 36.27 49.34 -27.55
N PHE A 56 36.41 49.59 -26.25
CA PHE A 56 35.62 48.92 -25.22
C PHE A 56 34.11 49.17 -25.35
N LEU A 57 33.71 50.43 -25.55
CA LEU A 57 32.30 50.80 -25.76
C LEU A 57 31.70 50.17 -27.02
N LYS A 58 32.50 50.01 -28.09
CA LYS A 58 32.07 49.44 -29.38
C LYS A 58 32.25 47.92 -29.51
N SER A 59 32.96 47.28 -28.58
CA SER A 59 33.25 45.83 -28.60
C SER A 59 32.04 44.96 -28.25
N LYS A 60 32.01 43.74 -28.78
CA LYS A 60 31.00 42.71 -28.45
C LYS A 60 31.16 42.24 -27.00
N VAL A 61 30.11 41.69 -26.42
CA VAL A 61 30.06 41.29 -25.00
C VAL A 61 31.25 40.41 -24.59
N ASP A 62 31.63 39.44 -25.40
CA ASP A 62 32.75 38.53 -25.10
C ASP A 62 34.11 39.24 -25.13
N GLU A 63 34.34 40.12 -26.10
CA GLU A 63 35.56 40.94 -26.20
C GLU A 63 35.65 41.94 -25.03
N ARG A 64 34.50 42.51 -24.65
CA ARG A 64 34.36 43.42 -23.51
C ARG A 64 34.68 42.70 -22.20
N GLN A 65 34.15 41.50 -22.01
CA GLN A 65 34.42 40.66 -20.85
C GLN A 65 35.92 40.31 -20.77
N ALA A 66 36.52 39.84 -21.86
CA ALA A 66 37.96 39.52 -21.88
C ALA A 66 38.85 40.74 -21.60
N LEU A 67 38.42 41.95 -21.97
CA LEU A 67 39.12 43.19 -21.63
C LEU A 67 38.98 43.55 -20.14
N LEU A 68 37.77 43.42 -19.57
CA LEU A 68 37.53 43.65 -18.13
C LEU A 68 38.30 42.65 -17.27
N GLU A 69 38.35 41.40 -17.67
CA GLU A 69 39.12 40.35 -16.99
C GLU A 69 40.64 40.62 -17.00
N LYS A 70 41.15 41.37 -17.99
CA LYS A 70 42.55 41.80 -18.05
C LYS A 70 42.85 43.05 -17.22
N ILE A 71 41.83 43.86 -16.92
CA ILE A 71 41.92 45.11 -16.17
C ILE A 71 41.69 44.86 -14.68
N PHE A 72 40.70 44.02 -14.34
CA PHE A 72 40.34 43.70 -12.97
C PHE A 72 40.86 42.32 -12.59
N PRO A 73 41.42 42.14 -11.37
CA PRO A 73 41.89 40.85 -10.89
C PRO A 73 40.71 39.92 -10.52
N VAL A 74 40.07 39.33 -11.54
CA VAL A 74 38.91 38.44 -11.38
C VAL A 74 39.26 36.95 -11.40
N ASP A 75 40.55 36.62 -11.54
CA ASP A 75 41.03 35.23 -11.58
C ASP A 75 40.71 34.45 -10.31
N HIS A 76 40.76 35.12 -9.15
CA HIS A 76 40.38 34.53 -7.87
C HIS A 76 38.90 34.15 -7.84
N TRP A 77 38.02 35.04 -8.34
CA TRP A 77 36.59 34.77 -8.45
C TRP A 77 36.29 33.63 -9.44
N LYS A 78 36.95 33.62 -10.60
CA LYS A 78 36.82 32.53 -11.58
C LYS A 78 37.21 31.19 -10.99
N SER A 79 38.32 31.15 -10.25
CA SER A 79 38.79 29.92 -9.59
C SER A 79 37.78 29.41 -8.57
N MET A 80 37.17 30.32 -7.81
CA MET A 80 36.11 29.99 -6.85
C MET A 80 34.85 29.46 -7.55
N VAL A 81 34.42 30.09 -8.64
CA VAL A 81 33.26 29.62 -9.41
C VAL A 81 33.51 28.25 -10.03
N GLN A 82 34.70 27.99 -10.57
CA GLN A 82 35.07 26.67 -11.11
C GLN A 82 35.11 25.62 -9.99
N TYR A 83 35.72 25.96 -8.84
CA TYR A 83 35.77 25.09 -7.67
C TYR A 83 34.38 24.67 -7.17
N ILE A 84 33.36 25.51 -7.37
CA ILE A 84 31.96 25.17 -7.02
C ILE A 84 31.27 24.40 -8.16
N LYS A 85 31.49 24.79 -9.43
CA LYS A 85 30.83 24.17 -10.58
C LYS A 85 31.30 22.74 -10.83
N ASP A 86 32.58 22.45 -10.68
CA ASP A 86 33.15 21.14 -10.98
C ASP A 86 32.55 20.02 -10.08
N PRO A 87 32.49 20.18 -8.75
CA PRO A 87 31.80 19.22 -7.88
C PRO A 87 30.31 19.09 -8.20
N LEU A 88 29.61 20.19 -8.52
CA LEU A 88 28.18 20.13 -8.84
C LEU A 88 27.92 19.36 -10.13
N ALA A 89 28.70 19.62 -11.17
CA ALA A 89 28.60 18.91 -12.44
C ALA A 89 28.97 17.43 -12.29
N LYS A 90 30.00 17.14 -11.49
CA LYS A 90 30.39 15.77 -11.15
C LYS A 90 29.29 15.06 -10.37
N ASN A 91 28.76 15.66 -9.30
CA ASN A 91 27.68 15.09 -8.51
C ASN A 91 26.41 14.84 -9.34
N ALA A 92 26.08 15.75 -10.26
CA ALA A 92 24.95 15.56 -11.17
C ALA A 92 25.17 14.36 -12.11
N LYS A 93 26.38 14.21 -12.64
CA LYS A 93 26.74 13.08 -13.50
C LYS A 93 26.73 11.76 -12.72
N ASP A 94 27.33 11.74 -11.54
CA ASP A 94 27.38 10.58 -10.65
C ASP A 94 25.95 10.16 -10.25
N SER A 95 25.08 11.12 -9.91
CA SER A 95 23.66 10.86 -9.62
C SER A 95 22.91 10.24 -10.80
N VAL A 96 23.15 10.70 -12.04
CA VAL A 96 22.54 10.11 -13.23
C VAL A 96 23.05 8.68 -13.43
N THR A 97 24.34 8.44 -13.29
CA THR A 97 24.93 7.10 -13.40
C THR A 97 24.37 6.15 -12.33
N ASP A 98 24.25 6.60 -11.08
CA ASP A 98 23.68 5.81 -9.99
C ASP A 98 22.20 5.47 -10.24
N ALA A 99 21.42 6.44 -10.74
CA ALA A 99 20.03 6.21 -11.13
C ALA A 99 19.91 5.20 -12.28
N GLN A 100 20.79 5.28 -13.28
CA GLN A 100 20.83 4.33 -14.39
C GLN A 100 21.19 2.91 -13.91
N ASN A 101 22.22 2.78 -13.08
CA ASN A 101 22.63 1.50 -12.49
C ASN A 101 21.52 0.87 -11.64
N THR A 102 20.82 1.70 -10.86
CA THR A 102 19.66 1.27 -10.07
C THR A 102 18.52 0.78 -10.97
N ALA A 103 18.21 1.52 -12.04
CA ALA A 103 17.16 1.15 -12.98
C ALA A 103 17.49 -0.15 -13.72
N VAL A 104 18.74 -0.35 -14.15
CA VAL A 104 19.22 -1.60 -14.75
C VAL A 104 19.09 -2.77 -13.78
N SER A 105 19.53 -2.59 -12.53
CA SER A 105 19.43 -3.64 -11.51
C SER A 105 17.97 -4.03 -11.22
N ARG A 106 17.06 -3.05 -11.14
CA ARG A 106 15.62 -3.33 -10.98
C ARG A 106 14.99 -3.93 -12.24
N GLY A 107 15.48 -3.54 -13.41
CA GLY A 107 15.08 -4.12 -14.69
C GLY A 107 15.39 -5.62 -14.73
N TYR A 108 16.55 -6.03 -14.22
CA TYR A 108 16.91 -7.45 -14.08
C TYR A 108 15.90 -8.22 -13.23
N GLU A 109 15.62 -7.75 -12.01
CA GLU A 109 14.66 -8.40 -11.12
C GLU A 109 13.27 -8.49 -11.75
N THR A 110 12.84 -7.42 -12.43
CA THR A 110 11.54 -7.39 -13.14
C THR A 110 11.51 -8.41 -14.28
N HIS A 111 12.59 -8.53 -15.04
CA HIS A 111 12.67 -9.47 -16.16
C HIS A 111 12.54 -10.92 -15.68
N ARG A 112 13.24 -11.26 -14.59
CA ARG A 112 13.20 -12.60 -13.98
C ARG A 112 11.85 -12.93 -13.37
N LEU A 113 11.11 -11.94 -12.86
CA LEU A 113 9.75 -12.14 -12.38
C LEU A 113 8.76 -12.43 -13.51
N LEU A 114 8.96 -11.84 -14.68
CA LEU A 114 8.13 -12.10 -15.87
C LEU A 114 8.43 -13.45 -16.48
N ASP A 115 9.71 -13.82 -16.52
CA ASP A 115 10.18 -15.05 -17.12
C ASP A 115 11.34 -15.61 -16.28
N PRO A 116 11.05 -16.54 -15.35
CA PRO A 116 12.06 -17.11 -14.45
C PRO A 116 13.23 -17.79 -15.16
N ASP A 117 13.03 -18.22 -16.41
CA ASP A 117 14.03 -18.93 -17.21
C ASP A 117 14.94 -17.97 -17.99
N LYS A 118 14.59 -16.69 -18.11
CA LYS A 118 15.46 -15.67 -18.73
C LYS A 118 16.52 -15.20 -17.74
N THR A 119 17.78 -15.45 -18.10
CA THR A 119 18.96 -15.02 -17.32
C THR A 119 19.66 -13.80 -17.90
N ASP A 120 19.19 -13.27 -19.02
CA ASP A 120 19.83 -12.15 -19.69
C ASP A 120 19.58 -10.85 -18.92
N ASN A 121 20.68 -10.18 -18.52
CA ASN A 121 20.58 -8.90 -17.84
C ASN A 121 20.43 -7.78 -18.85
N PRO A 122 19.47 -6.84 -18.66
CA PRO A 122 19.46 -5.62 -19.44
C PRO A 122 20.77 -4.87 -19.20
N LYS A 123 21.38 -4.38 -20.27
CA LYS A 123 22.63 -3.60 -20.25
C LYS A 123 22.37 -2.13 -20.55
N THR A 124 21.23 -1.83 -21.16
CA THR A 124 20.87 -0.50 -21.64
C THR A 124 19.54 -0.04 -21.05
N MET A 125 19.33 1.27 -21.03
CA MET A 125 18.08 1.86 -20.54
C MET A 125 16.89 1.53 -21.44
N ASP A 126 17.12 1.28 -22.73
CA ASP A 126 16.05 0.96 -23.67
C ASP A 126 15.56 -0.49 -23.48
N GLU A 127 16.45 -1.42 -23.15
CA GLU A 127 16.07 -2.78 -22.72
C GLU A 127 15.26 -2.72 -21.42
N VAL A 128 15.67 -1.92 -20.42
CA VAL A 128 14.90 -1.74 -19.17
C VAL A 128 13.50 -1.18 -19.45
N LYS A 129 13.38 -0.20 -20.35
CA LYS A 129 12.08 0.36 -20.75
C LYS A 129 11.21 -0.68 -21.48
N ALA A 130 11.80 -1.52 -22.33
CA ALA A 130 11.09 -2.59 -23.00
C ALA A 130 10.56 -3.63 -22.00
N ILE A 131 11.41 -4.08 -21.06
CA ILE A 131 11.02 -4.99 -19.97
C ILE A 131 9.88 -4.37 -19.15
N ARG A 132 9.97 -3.09 -18.79
CA ARG A 132 8.91 -2.40 -18.06
C ARG A 132 7.59 -2.40 -18.84
N LYS A 133 7.63 -2.16 -20.15
CA LYS A 133 6.43 -2.16 -20.99
C LYS A 133 5.80 -3.55 -21.05
N GLU A 134 6.62 -4.58 -21.23
CA GLU A 134 6.19 -5.98 -21.17
C GLU A 134 5.56 -6.31 -19.81
N ALA A 135 6.18 -5.87 -18.72
CA ALA A 135 5.67 -6.07 -17.36
C ALA A 135 4.28 -5.47 -17.16
N LEU A 136 4.07 -4.25 -17.65
CA LEU A 136 2.77 -3.57 -17.54
C LEU A 136 1.68 -4.30 -18.32
N ASN A 137 1.99 -4.75 -19.54
CA ASN A 137 1.04 -5.54 -20.33
C ASN A 137 0.69 -6.86 -19.64
N LYS A 138 1.68 -7.58 -19.10
CA LYS A 138 1.46 -8.83 -18.36
C LYS A 138 0.63 -8.63 -17.10
N LEU A 139 0.85 -7.52 -16.39
CA LEU A 139 0.09 -7.17 -15.20
C LEU A 139 -1.38 -6.89 -15.53
N GLU A 140 -1.66 -6.25 -16.67
CA GLU A 140 -3.02 -6.06 -17.17
C GLU A 140 -3.69 -7.39 -17.57
N GLU A 141 -2.97 -8.26 -18.31
CA GLU A 141 -3.44 -9.61 -18.65
C GLU A 141 -3.80 -10.43 -17.40
N TRP A 142 -2.91 -10.49 -16.40
CA TRP A 142 -3.17 -11.22 -15.16
C TRP A 142 -4.31 -10.63 -14.34
N ALA A 143 -4.46 -9.29 -14.33
CA ALA A 143 -5.58 -8.66 -13.64
C ALA A 143 -6.92 -9.09 -14.24
N ASP A 144 -7.02 -9.16 -15.58
CA ASP A 144 -8.21 -9.64 -16.28
C ASP A 144 -8.49 -11.13 -16.02
N GLU A 145 -7.44 -11.96 -15.98
CA GLU A 145 -7.56 -13.39 -15.65
C GLU A 145 -8.05 -13.61 -14.21
N ILE A 146 -7.47 -12.89 -13.24
CA ILE A 146 -7.89 -12.94 -11.84
C ILE A 146 -9.36 -12.53 -11.72
N ALA A 147 -9.77 -11.43 -12.35
CA ALA A 147 -11.16 -10.97 -12.30
C ALA A 147 -12.15 -12.00 -12.88
N LYS A 148 -11.77 -12.71 -13.95
CA LYS A 148 -12.58 -13.80 -14.52
C LYS A 148 -12.69 -14.97 -13.55
N GLU A 149 -11.59 -15.38 -12.93
CA GLU A 149 -11.57 -16.53 -12.02
C GLU A 149 -12.32 -16.22 -10.72
N GLU A 150 -12.16 -15.02 -10.15
CA GLU A 150 -12.97 -14.53 -9.02
C GLU A 150 -14.47 -14.58 -9.33
N GLY A 151 -14.86 -14.14 -10.54
CA GLY A 151 -16.24 -14.23 -11.01
C GLY A 151 -16.75 -15.68 -11.12
N ARG A 152 -15.87 -16.62 -11.52
CA ARG A 152 -16.20 -18.05 -11.61
C ARG A 152 -16.35 -18.68 -10.23
N ILE A 153 -15.42 -18.40 -9.32
CA ILE A 153 -15.46 -18.84 -7.91
C ILE A 153 -16.75 -18.37 -7.24
N LYS A 154 -17.14 -17.10 -7.44
CA LYS A 154 -18.37 -16.55 -6.87
C LYS A 154 -19.62 -17.30 -7.35
N LYS A 155 -19.71 -17.62 -8.64
CA LYS A 155 -20.83 -18.40 -9.20
C LYS A 155 -20.88 -19.82 -8.63
N GLU A 156 -19.73 -20.47 -8.47
CA GLU A 156 -19.66 -21.80 -7.86
C GLU A 156 -20.04 -21.77 -6.36
N ASP A 157 -19.62 -20.76 -5.62
CA ASP A 157 -20.02 -20.58 -4.21
C ASP A 157 -21.54 -20.38 -4.06
N GLU A 158 -22.16 -19.56 -4.92
CA GLU A 158 -23.61 -19.42 -4.97
C GLU A 158 -24.33 -20.74 -5.33
N ARG A 159 -23.73 -21.54 -6.21
CA ARG A 159 -24.27 -22.86 -6.59
C ARG A 159 -24.19 -23.85 -5.44
N LEU A 160 -23.07 -23.87 -4.72
CA LEU A 160 -22.87 -24.73 -3.55
C LEU A 160 -23.86 -24.37 -2.44
N LYS A 161 -24.04 -23.08 -2.13
CA LYS A 161 -25.03 -22.62 -1.14
C LYS A 161 -26.45 -23.11 -1.45
N LYS A 162 -26.89 -22.97 -2.71
CA LYS A 162 -28.19 -23.50 -3.16
C LYS A 162 -28.25 -25.02 -3.07
N GLY A 163 -27.14 -25.70 -3.32
CA GLY A 163 -27.02 -27.16 -3.16
C GLY A 163 -27.20 -27.59 -1.71
N ASP A 164 -26.54 -26.91 -0.77
CA ASP A 164 -26.63 -27.19 0.66
C ASP A 164 -28.03 -26.91 1.21
N GLU A 165 -28.69 -25.84 0.77
CA GLU A 165 -30.09 -25.55 1.12
C GLU A 165 -31.02 -26.67 0.67
N ARG A 166 -30.89 -27.13 -0.59
CA ARG A 166 -31.67 -28.27 -1.11
C ARG A 166 -31.40 -29.56 -0.36
N LEU A 167 -30.14 -29.81 0.03
CA LEU A 167 -29.78 -30.99 0.78
C LEU A 167 -30.44 -30.97 2.17
N LYS A 168 -30.44 -29.81 2.85
CA LYS A 168 -31.16 -29.62 4.12
C LYS A 168 -32.66 -29.89 3.98
N GLU A 169 -33.29 -29.29 2.97
CA GLU A 169 -34.71 -29.54 2.68
C GLU A 169 -35.00 -31.03 2.44
N GLN A 170 -34.15 -31.70 1.65
CA GLN A 170 -34.30 -33.13 1.37
C GLN A 170 -34.11 -33.98 2.63
N THR A 171 -33.18 -33.63 3.51
CA THR A 171 -32.99 -34.35 4.79
C THR A 171 -34.20 -34.21 5.71
N GLU A 172 -34.81 -33.03 5.81
CA GLU A 172 -36.02 -32.81 6.60
C GLU A 172 -37.23 -33.56 6.01
N LEU A 173 -37.39 -33.56 4.69
CA LEU A 173 -38.43 -34.33 4.01
C LEU A 173 -38.28 -35.84 4.27
N ASN A 174 -37.07 -36.37 4.15
CA ASN A 174 -36.80 -37.78 4.43
C ASN A 174 -37.14 -38.16 5.88
N LYS A 175 -36.83 -37.28 6.84
CA LYS A 175 -37.22 -37.46 8.24
C LYS A 175 -38.73 -37.48 8.41
N ALA A 176 -39.45 -36.52 7.81
CA ALA A 176 -40.91 -36.46 7.86
C ALA A 176 -41.58 -37.71 7.22
N ILE A 177 -40.99 -38.25 6.15
CA ILE A 177 -41.45 -39.51 5.54
C ILE A 177 -41.29 -40.67 6.53
N SER A 178 -40.12 -40.79 7.17
CA SER A 178 -39.87 -41.84 8.16
C SER A 178 -40.79 -41.73 9.39
N ASP A 179 -41.03 -40.52 9.88
CA ASP A 179 -41.97 -40.25 10.98
C ASP A 179 -43.39 -40.65 10.59
N ARG A 180 -43.83 -40.32 9.36
CA ARG A 180 -45.15 -40.70 8.84
C ARG A 180 -45.30 -42.22 8.72
N GLU A 181 -44.27 -42.93 8.25
CA GLU A 181 -44.28 -44.39 8.19
C GLU A 181 -44.46 -45.02 9.58
N SER A 182 -43.75 -44.48 10.58
CA SER A 182 -43.84 -44.93 11.97
C SER A 182 -45.24 -44.68 12.55
N LEU A 183 -45.82 -43.50 12.31
CA LEU A 183 -47.18 -43.17 12.75
C LEU A 183 -48.25 -44.03 12.06
N LEU A 184 -48.08 -44.34 10.77
CA LEU A 184 -49.00 -45.23 10.06
C LEU A 184 -48.96 -46.65 10.62
N LYS A 185 -47.78 -47.14 11.01
CA LYS A 185 -47.64 -48.43 11.67
C LYS A 185 -48.31 -48.43 13.05
N ALA A 186 -48.05 -47.42 13.88
CA ALA A 186 -48.69 -47.27 15.19
C ALA A 186 -50.22 -47.16 15.07
N ASN A 187 -50.72 -46.42 14.08
CA ASN A 187 -52.16 -46.30 13.85
C ASN A 187 -52.79 -47.64 13.46
N LYS A 188 -52.11 -48.46 12.63
CA LYS A 188 -52.58 -49.82 12.31
C LYS A 188 -52.62 -50.72 13.56
N GLU A 189 -51.62 -50.63 14.43
CA GLU A 189 -51.57 -51.39 15.70
C GLU A 189 -52.68 -50.94 16.68
N LEU A 190 -52.94 -49.64 16.76
CA LEU A 190 -54.04 -49.09 17.56
C LEU A 190 -55.41 -49.51 17.03
N GLU A 191 -55.62 -49.48 15.72
CA GLU A 191 -56.86 -49.95 15.09
C GLU A 191 -57.07 -51.45 15.29
N ALA A 192 -56.01 -52.26 15.20
CA ALA A 192 -56.07 -53.67 15.56
C ALA A 192 -56.45 -53.86 17.03
N SER A 193 -55.85 -53.08 17.94
CA SER A 193 -56.16 -53.11 19.37
C SER A 193 -57.60 -52.70 19.65
N ARG A 194 -58.10 -51.63 19.01
CA ARG A 194 -59.51 -51.19 19.11
C ARG A 194 -60.48 -52.29 18.72
N LYS A 195 -60.26 -52.95 17.58
CA LYS A 195 -61.08 -54.09 17.14
C LYS A 195 -61.17 -55.22 18.16
N THR A 196 -60.15 -55.39 19.02
CA THR A 196 -60.18 -56.40 20.10
C THR A 196 -60.77 -55.89 21.41
N ILE A 197 -60.61 -54.61 21.73
CA ILE A 197 -61.04 -54.01 23.00
C ILE A 197 -62.50 -53.60 22.94
N ASP A 198 -62.98 -53.06 21.82
CA ASP A 198 -64.35 -52.55 21.70
C ASP A 198 -65.41 -53.63 21.96
N PRO A 199 -65.31 -54.86 21.41
CA PRO A 199 -66.24 -55.94 21.76
C PRO A 199 -66.18 -56.34 23.23
N LYS A 200 -64.98 -56.34 23.85
CA LYS A 200 -64.81 -56.64 25.27
C LYS A 200 -65.45 -55.57 26.15
N LYS A 201 -65.34 -54.29 25.77
CA LYS A 201 -66.03 -53.19 26.45
C LYS A 201 -67.55 -53.34 26.37
N MET A 202 -68.09 -53.64 25.19
CA MET A 202 -69.52 -53.90 25.02
C MET A 202 -69.99 -55.08 25.87
N ALA A 203 -69.22 -56.18 25.89
CA ALA A 203 -69.55 -57.35 26.70
C ALA A 203 -69.55 -57.03 28.20
N LEU A 204 -68.59 -56.23 28.68
CA LEU A 204 -68.54 -55.79 30.07
C LEU A 204 -69.73 -54.89 30.42
N GLU A 205 -70.15 -54.00 29.52
CA GLU A 205 -71.33 -53.15 29.70
C GLU A 205 -72.62 -53.98 29.79
N MET A 206 -72.79 -54.97 28.90
CA MET A 206 -73.91 -55.91 28.96
C MET A 206 -73.92 -56.72 30.27
N HIS A 207 -72.75 -57.17 30.73
CA HIS A 207 -72.62 -57.88 32.01
C HIS A 207 -73.02 -56.99 33.18
N ASN A 208 -72.55 -55.73 33.23
CA ASN A 208 -72.90 -54.79 34.28
C ASN A 208 -74.43 -54.52 34.31
N GLU A 209 -75.07 -54.44 33.15
CA GLU A 209 -76.53 -54.28 33.07
C GLU A 209 -77.27 -55.54 33.55
N ALA A 210 -76.77 -56.74 33.20
CA ALA A 210 -77.32 -58.00 33.70
C ALA A 210 -77.22 -58.09 35.23
N VAL A 211 -76.08 -57.72 35.82
CA VAL A 211 -75.90 -57.68 37.29
C VAL A 211 -76.87 -56.69 37.94
N ARG A 212 -77.13 -55.53 37.30
CA ARG A 212 -78.11 -54.56 37.80
C ARG A 212 -79.52 -55.18 37.82
N ILE A 213 -79.92 -55.87 36.75
CA ILE A 213 -81.21 -56.56 36.67
C ILE A 213 -81.28 -57.70 37.70
N GLU A 214 -80.22 -58.48 37.87
CA GLU A 214 -80.14 -59.56 38.85
C GLU A 214 -80.37 -59.05 40.29
N GLY A 215 -79.84 -57.87 40.63
CA GLY A 215 -80.14 -57.21 41.90
C GLY A 215 -81.64 -56.90 42.08
N HIS A 216 -82.31 -56.45 41.01
CA HIS A 216 -83.75 -56.22 41.03
C HIS A 216 -84.54 -57.53 41.08
N LEU A 217 -84.16 -58.56 40.31
CA LEU A 217 -84.81 -59.87 40.32
C LEU A 217 -84.72 -60.55 41.70
N ASN A 218 -83.54 -60.55 42.32
CA ASN A 218 -83.35 -61.04 43.70
C ASN A 218 -84.23 -60.29 44.71
N SER A 219 -84.50 -58.99 44.49
CA SER A 219 -85.40 -58.22 45.35
C SER A 219 -86.87 -58.63 45.16
N VAL A 220 -87.25 -58.95 43.91
CA VAL A 220 -88.60 -59.45 43.58
C VAL A 220 -88.80 -60.86 44.13
N GLU A 221 -87.86 -61.79 43.94
CA GLU A 221 -87.96 -63.15 44.49
C GLU A 221 -88.06 -63.15 46.03
N ARG A 222 -87.29 -62.29 46.71
CA ARG A 222 -87.44 -62.12 48.17
C ARG A 222 -88.81 -61.60 48.55
N ALA A 223 -89.37 -60.66 47.78
CA ALA A 223 -90.71 -60.16 48.02
C ALA A 223 -91.77 -61.24 47.76
N GLU A 224 -91.64 -62.02 46.69
CA GLU A 224 -92.53 -63.14 46.35
C GLU A 224 -92.48 -64.24 47.41
N SER A 225 -91.29 -64.69 47.83
CA SER A 225 -91.13 -65.67 48.91
C SER A 225 -91.73 -65.18 50.23
N ALA A 226 -91.60 -63.89 50.56
CA ALA A 226 -92.22 -63.31 51.75
C ALA A 226 -93.77 -63.25 51.65
N VAL A 227 -94.33 -63.14 50.43
CA VAL A 227 -95.78 -63.26 50.22
C VAL A 227 -96.23 -64.72 50.34
N GLU A 228 -95.43 -65.67 49.86
CA GLU A 228 -95.73 -67.10 49.91
C GLU A 228 -95.66 -67.66 51.35
N ASP A 229 -94.65 -67.26 52.12
CA ASP A 229 -94.55 -67.56 53.55
C ASP A 229 -95.74 -67.00 54.35
N ASN A 230 -96.26 -65.84 53.96
CA ASN A 230 -97.46 -65.26 54.55
C ASN A 230 -98.77 -65.99 54.16
N LYS A 231 -98.81 -66.66 53.00
CA LYS A 231 -99.96 -67.50 52.61
C LYS A 231 -100.00 -68.84 53.36
N GLY A 232 -98.87 -69.33 53.87
CA GLY A 232 -98.80 -70.52 54.72
C GLY A 232 -99.23 -70.28 56.19
N LEU A 233 -99.47 -69.03 56.57
CA LEU A 233 -99.87 -68.61 57.91
C LEU A 233 -101.36 -68.20 58.02
N ILE A 234 -102.16 -68.46 56.98
CA ILE A 234 -103.62 -68.27 56.93
C ILE A 234 -104.29 -69.64 56.78
#